data_AF-A0A1H0A017-F1
#
_entry.id   AF-A0A1H0A017-F1
#
_cell.length_a   1.000
_cell.length_b   1.000
_cell.length_c   1.000
_cell.angle_alpha   90.00
_cell.angle_beta   90.00
_cell.angle_gamma   90.00
#
_symmetry.space_group_name_H-M   'P 1'
#
loop_
_entity.id
_entity.type
_entity.pdbx_description
1 polymer ?
#
loop_
_entity_poly.entity_id
_entity_poly.type
_entity_poly.pdbx_seq_one_letter_code
_entity_poly.pdbx_strand_id
1 'polypeptide(L)'
;MGAGYAVSGVGVLMLALLDVDSSFGYIAAAKVVVGAGIGTAFMPAFSLGAHGVEPPDIGVASAMTNTSQQMGGSIGTALLNTIAASATTGCVASHHGADSLSLSLVHGYAVAYWWGTGFLVAAALFAFLAINTNNPRRQSVVAAKSTETAVLQGAQ
;
A
#
# COMPACT_ATOMS: atom_id res chain seq x y z
N MET A 1 5.34 -5.75 -5.84
CA MET A 1 5.17 -5.74 -4.37
C MET A 1 5.99 -4.65 -3.72
N GLY A 2 7.22 -4.92 -3.27
CA GLY A 2 8.04 -3.93 -2.56
C GLY A 2 8.23 -2.60 -3.30
N ALA A 3 8.55 -2.65 -4.60
CA ALA A 3 8.66 -1.45 -5.42
C ALA A 3 7.34 -0.65 -5.54
N GLY A 4 6.18 -1.33 -5.59
CA GLY A 4 4.86 -0.67 -5.65
C GLY A 4 4.50 0.04 -4.34
N TYR A 5 4.76 -0.62 -3.20
CA TYR A 5 4.59 0.03 -1.89
C TYR A 5 5.59 1.17 -1.67
N ALA A 6 6.82 1.05 -2.16
CA ALA A 6 7.80 2.15 -2.12
C ALA A 6 7.34 3.36 -2.96
N VAL A 7 6.86 3.14 -4.19
CA VAL A 7 6.29 4.21 -5.04
C VAL A 7 5.07 4.84 -4.37
N SER A 8 4.19 4.04 -3.77
CA SER A 8 3.05 4.56 -3.01
C SER A 8 3.50 5.38 -1.79
N GLY A 9 4.55 4.94 -1.09
CA GLY A 9 5.15 5.66 0.03
C GLY A 9 5.71 7.02 -0.38
N VAL A 10 6.37 7.11 -1.55
CA VAL A 10 6.82 8.39 -2.12
C VAL A 10 5.62 9.31 -2.38
N GLY A 11 4.52 8.80 -2.94
CA GLY A 11 3.32 9.58 -3.15
C GLY A 11 2.67 10.11 -1.86
N VAL A 12 2.65 9.32 -0.79
CA VAL A 12 2.14 9.76 0.52
C VAL A 12 3.12 10.74 1.19
N LEU A 13 4.43 10.57 1.01
CA LEU A 13 5.43 11.54 1.48
C LEU A 13 5.28 12.90 0.77
N MET A 14 5.00 12.92 -0.53
CA MET A 14 4.71 14.15 -1.26
C MET A 14 3.48 14.88 -0.69
N LEU A 15 2.46 14.15 -0.23
CA LEU A 15 1.29 14.71 0.46
C LEU A 15 1.60 15.15 1.89
N ALA A 16 2.53 14.48 2.58
CA ALA A 16 2.96 14.87 3.92
C ALA A 16 3.80 16.16 3.92
N LEU A 17 4.45 16.47 2.80
CA LEU A 17 5.22 17.69 2.56
C LEU A 17 4.37 18.83 1.94
N LEU A 18 3.04 18.70 1.94
CA LEU A 18 2.16 19.69 1.34
C LEU A 18 2.14 20.97 2.17
N ASP A 19 2.50 22.09 1.54
CA ASP A 19 2.49 23.42 2.14
C ASP A 19 1.27 24.23 1.65
N VAL A 20 0.96 25.36 2.30
CA VAL A 20 -0.23 26.19 2.04
C VAL A 20 -0.25 26.76 0.62
N ASP A 21 0.92 26.96 -0.01
CA ASP A 21 1.07 27.44 -1.39
C ASP A 21 1.05 26.32 -2.45
N SER A 22 0.77 25.07 -2.06
CA SER A 22 0.83 23.93 -2.98
C SER A 22 -0.27 24.02 -4.06
N SER A 23 0.14 23.94 -5.33
CA SER A 23 -0.80 23.98 -6.45
C SER A 23 -1.64 22.70 -6.55
N PHE A 24 -2.86 22.84 -7.10
CA PHE A 24 -3.73 21.71 -7.39
C PHE A 24 -3.06 20.62 -8.24
N GLY A 25 -2.17 21.03 -9.16
CA GLY A 25 -1.41 20.12 -10.01
C GLY A 25 -0.48 19.20 -9.22
N TYR A 26 0.14 19.71 -8.14
CA TYR A 26 1.01 18.91 -7.28
C TYR A 26 0.21 17.86 -6.50
N ILE A 27 -0.97 18.23 -5.98
CA ILE A 27 -1.87 17.32 -5.28
C ILE A 27 -2.37 16.22 -6.22
N ALA A 28 -2.76 16.58 -7.45
CA ALA A 28 -3.21 15.64 -8.46
C ALA A 28 -2.10 14.64 -8.84
N ALA A 29 -0.88 15.13 -9.06
CA ALA A 29 0.28 14.29 -9.36
C ALA A 29 0.58 13.32 -8.20
N ALA A 30 0.58 13.80 -6.96
CA ALA A 30 0.80 12.96 -5.78
C ALA A 30 -0.25 11.85 -5.67
N LYS A 31 -1.54 12.15 -5.91
CA LYS A 31 -2.62 11.15 -5.92
C LYS A 31 -2.46 10.11 -7.03
N VAL A 32 -1.98 10.51 -8.21
CA VAL A 32 -1.68 9.57 -9.31
C VAL A 32 -0.53 8.64 -8.94
N VAL A 33 0.53 9.16 -8.32
CA VAL A 33 1.68 8.36 -7.86
C VAL A 33 1.26 7.34 -6.80
N VAL A 34 0.43 7.75 -5.82
CA VAL A 34 -0.15 6.83 -4.83
C VAL A 34 -0.96 5.73 -5.52
N GLY A 35 -1.88 6.10 -6.43
CA GLY A 35 -2.71 5.14 -7.15
C GLY A 35 -1.90 4.15 -8.00
N ALA A 36 -0.86 4.63 -8.69
CA ALA A 36 0.04 3.78 -9.47
C ALA A 36 0.81 2.80 -8.59
N GLY A 37 1.31 3.27 -7.43
CA GLY A 37 2.00 2.42 -6.46
C GLY A 37 1.09 1.33 -5.89
N ILE A 38 -0.11 1.70 -5.44
CA ILE A 38 -1.10 0.76 -4.90
C ILE A 38 -1.51 -0.27 -5.96
N GLY A 39 -1.81 0.16 -7.19
CA GLY A 39 -2.25 -0.76 -8.25
C GLY A 39 -1.20 -1.82 -8.61
N THR A 40 0.07 -1.42 -8.69
CA THR A 40 1.18 -2.35 -8.97
C THR A 40 1.52 -3.26 -7.79
N ALA A 41 1.16 -2.86 -6.56
CA ALA A 41 1.27 -3.69 -5.37
C ALA A 41 0.06 -4.61 -5.16
N PHE A 42 -1.15 -4.23 -5.56
CA PHE A 42 -2.36 -5.01 -5.29
C PHE A 42 -2.45 -6.29 -6.12
N MET A 43 -2.13 -6.22 -7.42
CA MET A 43 -2.29 -7.35 -8.35
C MET A 43 -1.50 -8.60 -7.92
N PRO A 44 -0.20 -8.50 -7.57
CA PRO A 44 0.54 -9.68 -7.11
C PRO A 44 0.11 -10.19 -5.73
N ALA A 45 -0.63 -9.40 -4.92
CA ALA A 45 -1.01 -9.78 -3.54
C ALA A 45 -2.15 -10.79 -3.62
N PHE A 46 -3.14 -10.44 -4.44
CA PHE A 46 -4.23 -11.35 -4.77
C PHE A 46 -3.72 -12.62 -5.45
N SER A 47 -2.80 -12.48 -6.41
CA SER A 47 -2.20 -13.65 -7.07
C SER A 47 -1.43 -14.55 -6.10
N LEU A 48 -0.78 -13.99 -5.09
CA LEU A 48 -0.08 -14.75 -4.05
C LEU A 48 -1.05 -15.39 -3.05
N GLY A 49 -2.12 -14.69 -2.66
CA GLY A 49 -3.13 -15.21 -1.74
C GLY A 49 -3.93 -16.40 -2.29
N ALA A 50 -4.08 -16.49 -3.61
CA ALA A 50 -4.68 -17.64 -4.30
C ALA A 50 -3.65 -18.72 -4.70
N HIS A 51 -2.35 -18.48 -4.46
CA HIS A 51 -1.30 -19.39 -4.93
C HIS A 51 -1.28 -20.68 -4.11
N GLY A 52 -1.46 -21.83 -4.77
CA GLY A 52 -1.47 -23.14 -4.11
C GLY A 52 -2.82 -23.58 -3.54
N VAL A 53 -3.89 -22.83 -3.82
CA VAL A 53 -5.27 -23.22 -3.47
C VAL A 53 -5.80 -24.22 -4.50
N GLU A 54 -6.38 -25.33 -4.03
CA GLU A 54 -7.01 -26.32 -4.92
C GLU A 54 -8.28 -25.76 -5.57
N PRO A 55 -8.65 -26.20 -6.79
CA PRO A 55 -9.80 -25.66 -7.52
C PRO A 55 -11.12 -25.57 -6.74
N PRO A 56 -11.48 -26.55 -5.87
CA PRO A 56 -12.69 -26.48 -5.07
C PRO A 56 -12.68 -25.34 -4.03
N ASP A 57 -11.50 -24.95 -3.54
CA ASP A 57 -11.34 -24.03 -2.41
C ASP A 57 -11.09 -22.58 -2.84
N ILE A 58 -10.98 -22.30 -4.15
CA ILE A 58 -10.74 -20.95 -4.69
C ILE A 58 -11.82 -19.97 -4.23
N GLY A 59 -13.08 -20.41 -4.13
CA GLY A 59 -14.18 -19.59 -3.63
C GLY A 59 -13.97 -19.16 -2.17
N VAL A 60 -13.52 -20.08 -1.32
CA VAL A 60 -13.24 -19.81 0.11
C VAL A 60 -12.02 -18.90 0.26
N ALA A 61 -10.95 -19.14 -0.49
CA ALA A 61 -9.76 -18.29 -0.48
C ALA A 61 -10.06 -16.85 -0.93
N SER A 62 -10.89 -16.69 -1.96
CA SER A 62 -11.35 -15.37 -2.42
C SER A 62 -12.22 -14.67 -1.38
N ALA A 63 -13.18 -15.38 -0.78
CA ALA A 63 -14.03 -14.83 0.28
C ALA A 63 -13.19 -14.37 1.50
N MET A 64 -12.24 -15.19 1.95
CA MET A 64 -11.32 -14.85 3.04
C MET A 64 -10.46 -13.62 2.70
N THR A 65 -9.95 -13.54 1.47
CA THR A 65 -9.16 -12.41 1.00
C THR A 65 -9.99 -11.12 0.95
N ASN A 66 -11.26 -11.22 0.54
CA ASN A 66 -12.18 -10.09 0.51
C ASN A 66 -12.55 -9.62 1.93
N THR A 67 -12.92 -10.55 2.82
CA THR A 67 -13.22 -10.23 4.22
C THR A 67 -12.03 -9.60 4.93
N SER A 68 -10.82 -10.12 4.69
CA SER A 68 -9.59 -9.54 5.25
C SER A 68 -9.36 -8.10 4.77
N GLN A 69 -9.66 -7.80 3.50
CA GLN A 69 -9.58 -6.43 2.98
C GLN A 69 -10.64 -5.51 3.57
N GLN A 70 -11.89 -5.96 3.69
CA GLN A 70 -12.94 -5.15 4.31
C GLN A 70 -12.60 -4.84 5.77
N MET A 71 -12.18 -5.86 6.53
CA MET A 71 -11.71 -5.69 7.91
C MET A 71 -10.52 -4.73 7.98
N GLY A 72 -9.49 -4.93 7.15
CA GLY A 72 -8.31 -4.05 7.11
C GLY A 72 -8.64 -2.61 6.73
N GLY A 73 -9.53 -2.42 5.75
CA GLY A 73 -10.00 -1.10 5.31
C GLY A 73 -10.71 -0.35 6.42
N SER A 74 -11.67 -1.00 7.10
CA SER A 74 -12.41 -0.39 8.22
C SER A 74 -11.55 -0.13 9.44
N ILE A 75 -10.71 -1.08 9.85
CA ILE A 75 -9.83 -0.94 11.01
C ILE A 75 -8.79 0.17 10.74
N GLY A 76 -8.20 0.19 9.55
CA GLY A 76 -7.23 1.22 9.16
C GLY A 76 -7.84 2.62 9.14
N THR A 77 -9.03 2.78 8.56
CA THR A 77 -9.72 4.08 8.56
C THR A 77 -10.12 4.52 9.96
N ALA A 78 -10.63 3.62 10.81
CA ALA A 78 -10.95 3.94 12.19
C ALA A 78 -9.72 4.43 12.96
N LEU A 79 -8.60 3.71 12.85
CA LEU A 79 -7.35 4.07 13.53
C LEU A 79 -6.81 5.43 13.07
N LEU A 80 -6.77 5.68 11.76
CA LEU A 80 -6.30 6.97 11.23
C LEU A 80 -7.23 8.13 11.64
N ASN A 81 -8.54 7.90 11.68
CA ASN A 81 -9.51 8.89 12.16
C ASN A 81 -9.31 9.20 13.64
N THR A 82 -9.05 8.18 14.48
CA THR A 82 -8.72 8.39 15.90
C THR A 82 -7.45 9.22 16.05
N ILE A 83 -6.38 8.91 15.30
CA ILE A 83 -5.13 9.69 15.34
C ILE A 83 -5.38 11.15 14.95
N ALA A 84 -6.09 11.38 13.85
CA ALA A 84 -6.43 12.73 13.38
C ALA A 84 -7.25 13.51 14.42
N ALA A 85 -8.26 12.87 15.00
CA ALA A 85 -9.13 13.48 16.01
C ALA A 85 -8.36 13.78 17.31
N SER A 86 -7.51 12.86 17.77
CA SER A 86 -6.67 13.05 18.96
C SER A 86 -5.68 14.20 18.77
N ALA A 87 -5.01 14.29 17.63
CA ALA A 87 -4.09 15.38 17.31
C ALA A 87 -4.80 16.73 17.20
N THR A 88 -5.98 16.77 16.56
CA THR A 88 -6.84 17.96 16.49
C THR A 88 -7.23 18.43 17.89
N THR A 89 -7.72 17.52 18.73
CA THR A 89 -8.19 17.84 20.08
C THR A 89 -7.06 18.36 20.97
N GLY A 90 -5.85 17.78 20.86
CA GLY A 90 -4.67 18.25 21.57
C GLY A 90 -4.24 19.67 21.14
N CYS A 91 -4.34 19.98 19.84
CA CYS A 91 -4.02 21.31 19.32
C CYS A 91 -5.02 22.38 19.79
N VAL A 92 -6.31 22.05 19.77
CA VAL A 92 -7.40 22.92 20.29
C VAL A 92 -7.21 23.21 21.78
N ALA A 93 -6.81 22.21 22.57
CA ALA A 93 -6.55 22.41 24.00
C ALA A 93 -5.37 23.36 24.28
N SER A 94 -4.46 23.51 23.32
CA SER A 94 -3.24 24.31 23.43
C SER A 94 -3.37 25.72 22.82
N HIS A 95 -4.39 25.97 21.98
CA HIS A 95 -4.59 27.23 21.27
C HIS A 95 -6.00 27.79 21.46
N HIS A 96 -6.10 29.00 22.02
CA HIS A 96 -7.38 29.70 22.22
C HIS A 96 -7.61 30.76 21.13
N GLY A 97 -8.77 30.74 20.46
CA GLY A 97 -9.18 31.75 19.47
C GLY A 97 -10.06 31.19 18.33
N ALA A 98 -10.74 32.05 17.56
CA ALA A 98 -11.62 31.60 16.47
C ALA A 98 -10.85 30.97 15.28
N ASP A 99 -9.62 31.42 15.02
CA ASP A 99 -8.73 30.83 13.99
C ASP A 99 -8.07 29.52 14.43
N SER A 100 -8.18 29.14 15.71
CA SER A 100 -7.48 27.96 16.23
C SER A 100 -8.10 26.64 15.75
N LEU A 101 -9.38 26.63 15.37
CA LEU A 101 -10.07 25.42 14.93
C LEU A 101 -9.60 24.97 13.53
N SER A 102 -9.52 25.90 12.58
CA SER A 102 -9.02 25.64 11.22
C SER A 102 -7.57 25.15 11.25
N LEU A 103 -6.72 25.81 12.05
CA LEU A 103 -5.33 25.42 12.25
C LEU A 103 -5.19 24.03 12.87
N SER A 104 -6.01 23.74 13.91
CA SER A 104 -5.98 22.45 14.61
C SER A 104 -6.40 21.28 13.72
N LEU A 105 -7.38 21.50 12.83
CA LEU A 105 -7.80 20.48 11.86
C LEU A 105 -6.69 20.17 10.86
N VAL A 106 -6.04 21.20 10.31
CA VAL A 106 -4.91 21.02 9.38
C VAL A 106 -3.78 20.26 10.06
N HIS A 107 -3.46 20.63 11.31
CA HIS A 107 -2.46 19.92 12.11
C HIS A 107 -2.84 18.45 12.34
N GLY A 108 -4.10 18.17 12.68
CA GLY A 108 -4.58 16.79 12.85
C GLY A 108 -4.46 15.94 11.59
N TYR A 109 -4.82 16.49 10.42
CA TYR A 109 -4.62 15.80 9.14
C TYR A 109 -3.15 15.59 8.80
N ALA A 110 -2.29 16.57 9.03
CA ALA A 110 -0.85 16.45 8.79
C ALA A 110 -0.23 15.32 9.63
N VAL A 111 -0.60 15.22 10.92
CA VAL A 111 -0.15 14.13 11.80
C VAL A 111 -0.66 12.77 11.30
N ALA A 112 -1.91 12.69 10.84
CA ALA A 112 -2.45 11.45 10.28
C ALA A 112 -1.71 11.01 9.01
N TYR A 113 -1.30 11.95 8.14
CA TYR A 113 -0.50 11.64 6.95
C TYR A 113 0.90 11.12 7.29
N TRP A 114 1.54 11.64 8.35
CA TRP A 114 2.81 11.11 8.85
C TRP A 114 2.70 9.66 9.32
N TRP A 115 1.67 9.35 10.12
CA TRP A 115 1.40 7.97 10.52
C TRP A 115 1.06 7.07 9.32
N GLY A 116 0.26 7.56 8.37
CA GLY A 116 -0.03 6.86 7.12
C GLY A 116 1.23 6.51 6.32
N THR A 117 2.18 7.44 6.24
CA THR A 117 3.50 7.22 5.63
C THR A 117 4.26 6.13 6.38
N GLY A 118 4.31 6.20 7.71
CA GLY A 118 4.95 5.19 8.55
C GLY A 118 4.37 3.79 8.34
N PHE A 119 3.05 3.66 8.29
CA PHE A 119 2.39 2.38 8.00
C PHE A 119 2.71 1.85 6.61
N LEU A 120 2.74 2.70 5.58
CA LEU A 120 3.13 2.27 4.23
C LEU A 120 4.59 1.83 4.16
N VAL A 121 5.50 2.53 4.83
CA VAL A 121 6.91 2.14 4.90
C VAL A 121 7.06 0.82 5.63
N ALA A 122 6.38 0.64 6.76
CA ALA A 122 6.38 -0.63 7.50
C ALA A 122 5.81 -1.79 6.66
N ALA A 123 4.72 -1.55 5.94
CA ALA A 123 4.14 -2.52 5.00
C ALA A 123 5.09 -2.84 3.83
N ALA A 124 5.78 -1.84 3.28
CA ALA A 124 6.78 -2.01 2.24
C ALA A 124 7.95 -2.86 2.73
N LEU A 125 8.45 -2.59 3.94
CA LEU A 125 9.52 -3.37 4.59
C LEU A 125 9.08 -4.80 4.85
N PHE A 126 7.87 -4.99 5.40
CA PHE A 126 7.33 -6.33 5.63
C PHE A 126 7.17 -7.11 4.32
N ALA A 127 6.59 -6.48 3.29
CA ALA A 127 6.48 -7.08 1.96
C ALA A 127 7.86 -7.39 1.36
N PHE A 128 8.85 -6.52 1.55
CA PHE A 128 10.21 -6.76 1.07
C PHE A 128 10.86 -7.94 1.81
N LEU A 129 10.74 -8.03 3.13
CA LEU A 129 11.32 -9.11 3.93
C LEU A 129 10.61 -10.45 3.72
N ALA A 130 9.27 -10.46 3.73
CA ALA A 130 8.47 -11.68 3.60
C ALA A 130 8.48 -12.26 2.18
N ILE A 131 8.59 -11.41 1.15
CA ILE A 131 8.54 -11.84 -0.27
C ILE A 131 9.94 -12.06 -0.85
N ASN A 132 11.00 -11.56 -0.20
CA ASN A 132 12.39 -11.79 -0.63
C ASN A 132 12.99 -13.13 -0.17
N THR A 133 12.17 -14.10 0.25
CA THR A 133 12.64 -15.49 0.28
C THR A 133 12.74 -15.98 -1.15
N ASN A 134 13.97 -15.99 -1.68
CA ASN A 134 14.40 -16.58 -2.95
C ASN A 134 13.42 -17.63 -3.48
N ASN A 135 12.90 -17.44 -4.69
CA ASN A 135 11.98 -18.35 -5.33
C ASN A 135 12.74 -19.25 -6.36
N PRO A 136 13.48 -20.29 -5.91
CA PRO A 136 14.22 -21.19 -6.80
C PRO A 136 13.31 -21.92 -7.80
N ARG A 137 11.99 -21.97 -7.53
CA ARG A 137 10.98 -22.54 -8.44
C ARG A 137 10.77 -21.75 -9.74
N ARG A 138 11.04 -20.43 -9.76
CA ARG A 138 10.93 -19.65 -11.01
C ARG A 138 12.08 -19.97 -11.96
N GLN A 139 13.23 -20.37 -11.42
CA GLN A 139 14.38 -20.82 -12.22
C GLN A 139 14.16 -22.23 -12.78
N SER A 140 13.51 -23.13 -12.03
CA SER A 140 13.25 -24.49 -12.50
C SER A 140 12.23 -24.57 -13.65
N VAL A 141 11.18 -23.74 -13.64
CA VAL A 141 10.16 -23.73 -14.70
C VAL A 141 10.67 -23.07 -15.99
N VAL A 142 11.47 -22.01 -15.88
CA VAL A 142 12.09 -21.36 -17.04
C VAL A 142 13.17 -22.26 -17.66
N ALA A 143 13.97 -22.95 -16.83
CA ALA A 143 14.94 -23.93 -17.29
C ALA A 143 14.27 -25.12 -17.99
N ALA A 144 13.21 -25.69 -17.41
CA ALA A 144 12.47 -26.81 -18.00
C ALA A 144 11.86 -26.45 -19.37
N LYS A 145 11.24 -25.28 -19.47
CA LYS A 145 10.65 -24.81 -20.73
C LYS A 145 11.70 -24.56 -21.80
N SER A 146 12.88 -24.04 -21.43
CA SER A 146 13.99 -23.81 -22.36
C SER A 146 14.57 -25.12 -22.90
N THR A 147 14.65 -26.16 -22.05
CA THR A 147 15.05 -27.51 -22.45
C THR A 147 14.04 -28.12 -23.42
N GLU A 148 12.74 -28.01 -23.14
CA GLU A 148 11.69 -28.54 -24.00
C GLU A 148 11.69 -27.88 -25.38
N THR A 149 11.85 -26.55 -25.46
CA THR A 149 11.97 -25.84 -26.73
C THR A 149 13.24 -26.20 -27.52
N ALA A 150 14.36 -26.46 -26.85
CA ALA A 150 15.61 -26.87 -27.50
C ALA A 150 15.52 -28.30 -28.05
N VAL A 151 14.85 -29.21 -27.33
CA VAL A 151 14.61 -30.59 -27.78
C VAL A 151 13.68 -30.62 -29.01
N LEU A 152 12.67 -29.76 -29.04
CA LEU A 152 11.74 -29.67 -30.18
C LEU A 152 12.39 -29.07 -31.45
N GLN A 153 13.37 -28.18 -31.29
CA GLN A 153 14.09 -27.58 -32.42
C GLN A 153 15.23 -28.46 -32.96
N GLY A 154 15.82 -29.34 -32.15
CA GLY A 154 16.86 -30.28 -32.60
C GLY A 154 16.32 -31.58 -33.23
N ALA A 155 15.00 -31.81 -33.16
CA ALA A 155 14.32 -32.97 -33.75
C ALA A 155 13.71 -32.71 -35.14
N GLN A 156 13.96 -31.53 -35.72
CA GLN A 156 13.57 -31.10 -37.07
C GLN A 156 14.83 -30.98 -37.93
#